data_AF-A7HI34-F1
#
_entry.id   AF-A7HI34-F1
#
_cell.length_a   1.000
_cell.length_b   1.000
_cell.length_c   1.000
_cell.angle_alpha   90.00
_cell.angle_beta   90.00
_cell.angle_gamma   90.00
#
_symmetry.space_group_name_H-M   'P 1'
#
loop_
_entity.id
_entity.type
_entity.pdbx_description
1 polymer ?
#
loop_
_entity_poly.entity_id
_entity_poly.type
_entity_poly.pdbx_seq_one_letter_code
_entity_poly.pdbx_strand_id
1 'polypeptide(L)'
;MKEWPGRGRGRPGGAVSLAAQVGYNAVPMDRRQQARTLVVSALAEIEAELAAPRYQLCPTQLGACRDTLRTYLAALDDGALPPKRDRGEGLGRMIADSWPFDVPLGAIVLRAERAWRNA
;
A
#
# COMPACT_ATOMS: atom_id res chain seq x y z
N MET A 1 41.44 31.48 55.39
CA MET A 1 42.57 30.88 54.66
C MET A 1 42.17 29.52 54.13
N LYS A 2 41.94 29.43 52.83
CA LYS A 2 42.30 28.29 51.97
C LYS A 2 42.03 28.70 50.53
N GLU A 3 42.99 29.43 49.99
CA GLU A 3 43.23 29.56 48.56
C GLU A 3 43.30 28.19 47.85
N TRP A 4 42.69 28.10 46.67
CA TRP A 4 42.93 27.07 45.66
C TRP A 4 43.25 27.78 44.33
N PRO A 5 44.37 27.47 43.66
CA PRO A 5 44.73 28.04 42.36
C PRO A 5 44.31 27.11 41.22
N GLY A 6 44.06 27.68 40.03
CA GLY A 6 43.96 26.87 38.81
C GLY A 6 43.24 27.55 37.65
N ARG A 7 43.83 28.59 37.04
CA ARG A 7 43.46 29.05 35.69
C ARG A 7 44.25 28.30 34.62
N GLY A 8 43.57 27.86 33.58
CA GLY A 8 44.13 27.60 32.24
C GLY A 8 42.97 27.46 31.24
N ARG A 9 42.60 28.51 30.49
CA ARG A 9 42.86 28.69 29.04
C ARG A 9 42.72 27.38 28.23
N GLY A 10 41.90 27.23 27.19
CA GLY A 10 41.01 28.11 26.44
C GLY A 10 40.80 27.54 25.02
N ARG A 11 39.55 27.62 24.50
CA ARG A 11 39.11 27.61 23.07
C ARG A 11 39.50 26.41 22.16
N PRO A 12 38.90 26.29 20.96
CA PRO A 12 37.49 26.35 20.58
C PRO A 12 37.10 25.14 19.67
N GLY A 13 35.84 25.04 19.27
CA GLY A 13 35.49 24.31 18.04
C GLY A 13 34.80 22.98 18.29
N GLY A 14 33.57 22.90 17.81
CA GLY A 14 32.75 21.70 17.92
C GLY A 14 31.28 22.02 17.83
N ALA A 15 30.90 22.86 16.88
CA ALA A 15 29.55 22.83 16.34
C ALA A 15 29.38 21.47 15.65
N VAL A 16 29.09 20.43 16.43
CA VAL A 16 28.48 19.24 15.88
C VAL A 16 27.02 19.59 15.70
N SER A 17 26.75 20.05 14.48
CA SER A 17 25.44 20.12 13.87
C SER A 17 24.57 18.99 14.38
N LEU A 18 23.46 19.34 15.01
CA LEU A 18 22.32 18.47 15.24
C LEU A 18 21.61 18.21 13.89
N ALA A 19 22.39 17.81 12.89
CA ALA A 19 21.90 17.34 11.61
C ALA A 19 21.54 15.87 11.77
N ALA A 20 20.33 15.55 11.32
CA ALA A 20 19.91 14.21 10.98
C ALA A 20 19.76 13.22 12.16
N GLN A 21 18.95 13.61 13.14
CA GLN A 21 18.03 12.64 13.77
C GLN A 21 16.62 12.84 13.19
N VAL A 22 16.52 13.07 11.88
CA VAL A 22 15.32 12.67 11.15
C VAL A 22 15.40 11.16 11.06
N GLY A 23 15.02 10.51 12.15
CA GLY A 23 14.50 9.17 12.05
C GLY A 23 13.40 9.27 11.00
N TYR A 24 13.66 8.73 9.82
CA TYR A 24 12.60 8.20 8.99
C TYR A 24 11.94 7.10 9.83
N ASN A 25 11.10 7.51 10.78
CA ASN A 25 9.90 6.77 11.11
C ASN A 25 9.21 6.64 9.77
N ALA A 26 9.49 5.55 9.06
CA ALA A 26 8.58 5.06 8.06
C ALA A 26 7.27 4.95 8.81
N VAL A 27 6.41 5.96 8.65
CA VAL A 27 5.06 5.95 9.20
C VAL A 27 4.52 4.61 8.73
N PRO A 28 4.22 3.65 9.62
CA PRO A 28 3.68 2.38 9.17
C PRO A 28 2.44 2.76 8.38
N MET A 29 2.48 2.60 7.06
CA MET A 29 1.35 3.00 6.23
C MET A 29 0.14 2.34 6.84
N ASP A 30 -0.86 3.14 7.20
CA ASP A 30 -2.13 2.61 7.70
C ASP A 30 -2.54 1.49 6.75
N ARG A 31 -2.81 0.29 7.29
CA ARG A 31 -3.09 -0.89 6.46
C ARG A 31 -4.22 -0.60 5.46
N ARG A 32 -5.15 0.26 5.87
CA ARG A 32 -6.20 0.86 5.04
C ARG A 32 -5.64 1.70 3.88
N GLN A 33 -4.71 2.62 4.14
CA GLN A 33 -4.08 3.43 3.10
C GLN A 33 -3.28 2.56 2.12
N GLN A 34 -2.56 1.55 2.62
CA GLN A 34 -1.87 0.59 1.78
C GLN A 34 -2.84 -0.20 0.89
N ALA A 35 -3.95 -0.69 1.46
CA ALA A 35 -4.99 -1.39 0.71
C ALA A 35 -5.62 -0.48 -0.34
N ARG A 36 -5.91 0.77 0.00
CA ARG A 36 -6.45 1.77 -0.94
C ARG A 36 -5.52 1.97 -2.13
N THR A 37 -4.22 2.16 -1.90
CA THR A 37 -3.24 2.31 -2.97
C THR A 37 -3.21 1.10 -3.90
N LEU A 38 -3.24 -0.12 -3.34
CA LEU A 38 -3.21 -1.35 -4.12
C LEU A 38 -4.51 -1.57 -4.92
N VAL A 39 -5.67 -1.27 -4.33
CA VAL A 39 -6.97 -1.35 -5.02
C VAL A 39 -7.06 -0.33 -6.15
N VAL A 40 -6.61 0.91 -5.94
CA VAL A 40 -6.58 1.94 -7.00
C VAL A 40 -5.64 1.53 -8.13
N SER A 41 -4.45 1.00 -7.80
CA SER A 41 -3.51 0.50 -8.81
C SER A 41 -4.12 -0.65 -9.62
N ALA A 42 -4.78 -1.61 -8.95
CA ALA A 42 -5.43 -2.72 -9.65
C ALA A 42 -6.58 -2.23 -10.57
N LEU A 43 -7.39 -1.26 -10.12
CA LEU A 43 -8.43 -0.65 -10.95
C LEU A 43 -7.87 0.00 -12.21
N ALA A 44 -6.79 0.77 -12.08
CA ALA A 44 -6.16 1.42 -13.23
C ALA A 44 -5.69 0.40 -14.28
N GLU A 45 -5.09 -0.70 -13.85
CA GLU A 45 -4.60 -1.75 -14.76
C GLU A 45 -5.77 -2.51 -15.42
N ILE A 46 -6.87 -2.76 -14.70
CA ILE A 46 -8.08 -3.37 -15.27
C ILE A 46 -8.75 -2.43 -16.28
N GLU A 47 -8.85 -1.14 -15.96
CA GLU A 47 -9.43 -0.13 -16.86
C GLU A 47 -8.55 0.05 -18.12
N ALA A 48 -7.23 -0.01 -17.98
CA ALA A 48 -6.30 -0.01 -19.10
C ALA A 48 -6.47 -1.24 -20.00
N GLU A 49 -6.59 -2.43 -19.43
CA GLU A 49 -6.84 -3.66 -20.20
C GLU A 49 -8.21 -3.65 -20.89
N LEU A 50 -9.24 -3.09 -20.25
CA LEU A 50 -10.56 -2.91 -20.87
C LEU A 50 -10.53 -1.91 -22.04
N ALA A 51 -9.75 -0.83 -21.92
CA ALA A 51 -9.63 0.20 -22.95
C ALA A 51 -8.76 -0.25 -24.14
N ALA A 52 -7.70 -0.99 -23.85
CA ALA A 52 -6.76 -1.53 -24.83
C ALA A 52 -6.37 -2.95 -24.42
N PRO A 53 -7.02 -3.99 -24.98
CA PRO A 53 -6.77 -5.38 -24.58
C PRO A 53 -5.35 -5.83 -24.94
N ARG A 54 -4.45 -5.87 -23.95
CA ARG A 54 -3.05 -6.30 -24.11
C ARG A 54 -2.89 -7.79 -23.87
N TYR A 55 -3.66 -8.31 -22.91
CA TYR A 55 -3.65 -9.71 -22.48
C TYR A 55 -4.82 -10.51 -23.08
N GLN A 56 -5.75 -9.83 -23.78
CA GLN A 56 -6.93 -10.45 -24.42
C GLN A 56 -7.79 -11.24 -23.43
N LEU A 57 -7.86 -10.76 -22.18
CA LEU A 57 -8.68 -11.36 -21.14
C LEU A 57 -10.17 -11.15 -21.41
N CYS A 58 -11.01 -12.02 -20.86
CA CYS A 58 -12.45 -11.93 -21.03
C CYS A 58 -13.01 -10.60 -20.48
N PRO A 59 -13.65 -9.75 -21.31
CA PRO A 59 -14.17 -8.45 -20.87
C PRO A 59 -15.21 -8.55 -19.74
N THR A 60 -16.02 -9.61 -19.73
CA THR A 60 -17.01 -9.87 -18.68
C THR A 60 -16.33 -10.09 -17.32
N GLN A 61 -15.21 -10.81 -17.30
CA GLN A 61 -14.44 -11.08 -16.08
C GLN A 61 -13.70 -9.84 -15.60
N LEU A 62 -13.11 -9.07 -16.53
CA LEU A 62 -12.52 -7.77 -16.22
C LEU A 62 -13.56 -6.80 -15.65
N GLY A 63 -14.78 -6.81 -16.19
CA GLY A 63 -15.91 -6.03 -15.68
C GLY A 63 -16.30 -6.43 -14.25
N ALA A 64 -16.43 -7.72 -13.97
CA ALA A 64 -16.73 -8.23 -12.62
C ALA A 64 -15.60 -7.89 -11.62
N CYS A 65 -14.34 -7.99 -12.07
CA CYS A 65 -13.17 -7.62 -11.28
C CYS A 65 -13.17 -6.13 -10.94
N ARG A 66 -13.40 -5.27 -11.94
CA ARG A 66 -13.53 -3.81 -11.77
C ARG A 66 -14.62 -3.46 -10.76
N ASP A 67 -15.81 -4.05 -10.90
CA ASP A 67 -16.95 -3.77 -10.02
C ASP A 67 -16.63 -4.12 -8.56
N THR A 68 -16.09 -5.32 -8.35
CA THR A 68 -15.66 -5.78 -7.02
C THR A 68 -14.59 -4.86 -6.41
N LEU A 69 -13.58 -4.48 -7.18
CA LEU A 69 -12.53 -3.57 -6.71
C LEU A 69 -13.08 -2.17 -6.39
N ARG A 70 -14.09 -1.68 -7.14
CA ARG A 70 -14.81 -0.43 -6.80
C ARG A 70 -15.55 -0.55 -5.48
N THR A 71 -16.19 -1.69 -5.21
CA THR A 71 -16.82 -1.96 -3.90
C THR A 71 -15.79 -1.94 -2.77
N TYR A 72 -14.63 -2.57 -2.97
CA TYR A 72 -13.53 -2.54 -1.98
C TYR A 72 -13.06 -1.13 -1.70
N LEU A 73 -12.88 -0.32 -2.75
CA LEU A 73 -12.47 1.08 -2.62
C LEU A 73 -13.50 1.91 -1.87
N ALA A 74 -14.79 1.75 -2.19
CA ALA A 74 -15.86 2.45 -1.51
C ALA A 74 -15.90 2.12 -0.01
N ALA A 75 -15.77 0.83 0.36
CA ALA A 75 -15.73 0.40 1.76
C ALA A 75 -14.49 0.92 2.52
N LEU A 76 -13.36 1.09 1.83
CA LEU A 76 -12.14 1.68 2.42
C LEU A 76 -12.29 3.19 2.65
N ASP A 77 -12.98 3.89 1.74
CA ASP A 77 -13.17 5.36 1.78
C ASP A 77 -14.23 5.75 2.82
N ASP A 78 -15.34 5.01 2.88
CA ASP A 78 -16.40 5.20 3.88
C ASP A 78 -15.96 4.80 5.30
N GLY A 79 -14.94 3.93 5.40
CA GLY A 79 -14.44 3.40 6.66
C GLY A 79 -15.33 2.31 7.28
N ALA A 80 -16.50 2.02 6.69
CA ALA A 80 -17.37 0.89 7.04
C ALA A 80 -16.89 -0.43 6.41
N LEU A 81 -15.67 -0.84 6.77
CA LEU A 81 -15.17 -2.14 6.34
C LEU A 81 -16.01 -3.25 6.98
N PRO A 82 -16.55 -4.20 6.19
CA PRO A 82 -17.28 -5.31 6.75
C PRO A 82 -16.37 -6.15 7.68
N PRO A 83 -16.97 -6.92 8.61
CA PRO A 83 -16.22 -7.80 9.49
C PRO A 83 -15.32 -8.71 8.67
N LYS A 84 -14.11 -9.03 9.16
CA LYS A 84 -13.12 -9.81 8.38
C LYS A 84 -13.63 -11.15 7.83
N ARG A 85 -14.64 -11.76 8.47
CA ARG A 85 -15.29 -13.00 8.02
C ARG A 85 -16.22 -12.82 6.82
N ASP A 86 -16.74 -11.61 6.64
CA ASP A 86 -17.68 -11.22 5.58
C ASP A 86 -16.94 -10.52 4.43
N ARG A 87 -15.63 -10.31 4.56
CA ARG A 87 -14.73 -9.84 3.51
C ARG A 87 -14.53 -10.98 2.49
N GLY A 88 -15.48 -11.11 1.57
CA GLY A 88 -15.56 -12.22 0.62
C GLY A 88 -14.29 -12.42 -0.22
N GLU A 89 -14.02 -13.69 -0.56
CA GLU A 89 -12.96 -14.13 -1.47
C GLU A 89 -13.60 -14.48 -2.81
N GLY A 90 -13.40 -13.63 -3.81
CA GLY A 90 -14.06 -13.80 -5.12
C GLY A 90 -13.11 -13.63 -6.29
N LEU A 91 -12.18 -12.68 -6.18
CA LEU A 91 -11.23 -12.38 -7.26
C LEU A 91 -10.17 -13.48 -7.36
N GLY A 92 -9.71 -13.99 -6.21
CA GLY A 92 -8.81 -15.14 -6.11
C GLY A 92 -9.19 -16.32 -7.00
N ARG A 93 -10.42 -16.82 -6.82
CA ARG A 93 -10.91 -17.98 -7.55
C ARG A 93 -11.11 -17.69 -9.03
N MET A 94 -11.68 -16.53 -9.37
CA MET A 94 -11.91 -16.14 -10.76
C MET A 94 -10.60 -16.04 -11.54
N ILE A 95 -9.57 -15.43 -10.96
CA ILE A 95 -8.26 -15.28 -11.59
C ILE A 95 -7.60 -16.64 -11.79
N ALA A 96 -7.59 -17.48 -10.75
CA ALA A 96 -6.95 -18.79 -10.82
C ALA A 96 -7.61 -19.74 -11.84
N ASP A 97 -8.93 -19.62 -12.02
CA ASP A 97 -9.69 -20.47 -12.94
C ASP A 97 -9.59 -20.01 -14.40
N SER A 98 -9.52 -18.70 -14.63
CA SER A 98 -9.75 -18.13 -15.96
C SER A 98 -8.58 -17.35 -16.56
N TRP A 99 -7.58 -16.93 -15.77
CA TRP A 99 -6.50 -16.08 -16.28
C TRP A 99 -5.21 -16.87 -16.48
N PRO A 100 -4.44 -16.59 -17.55
CA PRO A 100 -3.14 -17.22 -17.73
C PRO A 100 -2.19 -16.83 -16.58
N PHE A 101 -1.41 -17.80 -16.11
CA PHE A 101 -0.49 -17.61 -14.99
C PHE A 101 0.60 -16.55 -15.25
N ASP A 102 1.00 -16.38 -16.52
CA ASP A 102 2.04 -15.42 -16.92
C ASP A 102 1.52 -13.96 -16.94
N VAL A 103 0.21 -13.74 -16.78
CA VAL A 103 -0.36 -12.39 -16.84
C VAL A 103 -0.18 -11.67 -15.51
N PRO A 104 0.60 -10.56 -15.47
CA PRO A 104 0.91 -9.86 -14.22
C PRO A 104 -0.33 -9.20 -13.59
N LEU A 105 -1.37 -8.91 -14.38
CA LEU A 105 -2.63 -8.34 -13.93
C LEU A 105 -3.26 -9.20 -12.82
N GLY A 106 -3.18 -10.52 -12.93
CA GLY A 106 -3.71 -11.44 -11.91
C GLY A 106 -3.04 -11.21 -10.57
N ALA A 107 -1.70 -11.17 -10.54
CA ALA A 107 -0.94 -10.94 -9.32
C ALA A 107 -1.23 -9.57 -8.68
N ILE A 108 -1.45 -8.54 -9.49
CA ILE A 108 -1.81 -7.19 -9.03
C ILE A 108 -3.17 -7.21 -8.33
N VAL A 109 -4.18 -7.82 -8.94
CA VAL A 109 -5.52 -7.93 -8.35
C VAL A 109 -5.51 -8.76 -7.06
N LEU A 110 -4.81 -9.90 -7.06
CA LEU A 110 -4.69 -10.75 -5.86
C LEU A 110 -4.02 -10.02 -4.70
N ARG A 111 -2.99 -9.21 -5.00
CA ARG A 111 -2.32 -8.38 -4.00
C ARG A 111 -3.28 -7.32 -3.44
N ALA A 112 -4.11 -6.72 -4.27
CA ALA A 112 -5.13 -5.76 -3.83
C ALA A 112 -6.20 -6.41 -2.93
N GLU A 113 -6.75 -7.55 -3.33
CA GLU A 113 -7.73 -8.30 -2.52
C GLU A 113 -7.15 -8.69 -1.15
N ARG A 114 -5.91 -9.20 -1.13
CA ARG A 114 -5.22 -9.54 0.12
C ARG A 114 -5.01 -8.32 1.01
N ALA A 115 -4.67 -7.18 0.45
CA ALA A 115 -4.48 -5.96 1.23
C ALA A 115 -5.80 -5.46 1.82
N TRP A 116 -6.88 -5.44 1.04
CA TRP A 116 -8.22 -5.10 1.53
C TRP A 116 -8.69 -6.01 2.67
N ARG A 117 -8.45 -7.32 2.57
CA ARG A 117 -8.73 -8.26 3.65
C ARG A 117 -7.98 -7.93 4.95
N ASN A 118 -6.77 -7.40 4.86
CA ASN A 118 -5.92 -7.09 6.01
C ASN A 118 -5.99 -5.62 6.49
N ALA A 119 -6.78 -4.79 5.81
CA ALA A 119 -7.03 -3.38 6.14
C ALA A 119 -7.80 -3.17 7.45
#